data_AF-A0A2Y9B9N2-F1
#
_entry.id   AF-A0A2Y9B9N2-F1
#
_cell.length_a   1.000
_cell.length_b   1.000
_cell.length_c   1.000
_cell.angle_alpha   90.00
_cell.angle_beta   90.00
_cell.angle_gamma   90.00
#
_symmetry.space_group_name_H-M   'P 1'
#
loop_
_entity.id
_entity.type
_entity.pdbx_description
1 polymer ?
#
loop_
_entity_poly.entity_id
_entity_poly.type
_entity_poly.pdbx_seq_one_letter_code
_entity_poly.pdbx_strand_id
1 'polypeptide(L)'
;MTSSRGRGSEVRLVALFLLALTGPGLALDLSQCRRITTPSYGGEARHQAMAGDWASWIEWWSQEGVYTDLKVADCGDHRLMTARLREENIKDRRFDRRRAGMEAFETYAGRAAAFYDLDDLSAAMDRVAEDSRVEPMLREACACAALHPDLRGGLDAFALE
;
A
#
# COMPACT_ATOMS: atom_id res chain seq x y z
N MET A 1 35.26 -0.27 73.11
CA MET A 1 35.03 0.87 72.18
C MET A 1 36.18 0.82 71.20
N THR A 2 36.10 0.54 69.90
CA THR A 2 35.15 0.79 68.78
C THR A 2 35.56 -0.20 67.66
N SER A 3 34.69 -1.03 67.09
CA SER A 3 33.75 -0.84 65.96
C SER A 3 34.34 -0.76 64.52
N SER A 4 33.60 -1.39 63.59
CA SER A 4 33.66 -1.46 62.11
C SER A 4 34.60 -2.53 61.51
N ARG A 5 34.22 -3.58 60.76
CA ARG A 5 33.15 -3.91 59.77
C ARG A 5 33.20 -3.09 58.47
N GLY A 6 33.63 -3.75 57.39
CA GLY A 6 33.32 -3.46 55.98
C GLY A 6 33.59 -4.72 55.15
N ARG A 7 32.65 -5.69 55.07
CA ARG A 7 31.60 -5.85 54.04
C ARG A 7 32.16 -5.83 52.61
N GLY A 8 32.47 -7.02 52.10
CA GLY A 8 32.78 -7.28 50.69
C GLY A 8 31.55 -7.05 49.81
N SER A 9 31.78 -6.39 48.68
CA SER A 9 30.78 -6.10 47.66
C SER A 9 30.46 -7.37 46.86
N GLU A 10 29.28 -7.96 47.11
CA GLU A 10 28.68 -8.92 46.18
C GLU A 10 28.00 -8.16 45.04
N VAL A 11 28.59 -8.23 43.85
CA VAL A 11 27.97 -7.74 42.61
C VAL A 11 26.87 -8.73 42.23
N ARG A 12 25.61 -8.40 42.54
CA ARG A 12 24.45 -9.14 42.05
C ARG A 12 24.11 -8.68 40.62
N LEU A 13 24.55 -9.46 39.64
CA LEU A 13 24.12 -9.35 38.25
C LEU A 13 22.66 -9.83 38.15
N VAL A 14 21.71 -8.91 38.10
CA VAL A 14 20.30 -9.22 37.81
C VAL A 14 20.13 -9.16 36.30
N ALA A 15 20.11 -10.32 35.64
CA ALA A 15 19.78 -10.43 34.23
C ALA A 15 18.26 -10.25 34.04
N LEU A 16 17.85 -9.08 33.54
CA LEU A 16 16.49 -8.87 33.03
C LEU A 16 16.34 -9.60 31.69
N PHE A 17 15.66 -10.74 31.68
CA PHE A 17 15.08 -11.30 30.46
C PHE A 17 13.71 -10.65 30.22
N LEU A 18 13.70 -9.55 29.47
CA LEU A 18 12.47 -8.99 28.88
C LEU A 18 12.14 -9.81 27.63
N LEU A 19 11.35 -10.86 27.80
CA LEU A 19 10.64 -11.51 26.69
C LEU A 19 9.53 -10.55 26.23
N ALA A 20 9.83 -9.72 25.23
CA ALA A 20 8.81 -8.99 24.50
C ALA A 20 7.95 -10.00 23.74
N LEU A 21 6.77 -10.31 24.30
CA LEU A 21 5.72 -11.03 23.61
C LEU A 21 5.14 -10.09 22.54
N THR A 22 5.78 -10.03 21.38
CA THR A 22 5.10 -9.58 20.16
C THR A 22 4.09 -10.65 19.82
N GLY A 23 2.83 -10.46 20.22
CA GLY A 23 1.73 -11.31 19.76
C GLY A 23 1.72 -11.33 18.23
N PRO A 24 1.33 -12.45 17.59
CA PRO A 24 1.18 -12.48 16.15
C PRO A 24 0.13 -11.44 15.78
N GLY A 25 0.56 -10.32 15.18
CA GLY A 25 -0.34 -9.49 14.41
C GLY A 25 -0.93 -10.40 13.35
N LEU A 26 -2.25 -10.62 13.40
CA LEU A 26 -2.93 -11.40 12.38
C LEU A 26 -2.60 -10.77 11.03
N ALA A 27 -2.00 -11.56 10.13
CA ALA A 27 -1.69 -11.10 8.78
C ALA A 27 -2.99 -10.65 8.11
N LEU A 28 -2.99 -9.42 7.60
CA LEU A 28 -4.14 -8.81 6.94
C LEU A 28 -4.45 -9.58 5.66
N ASP A 29 -5.71 -9.93 5.42
CA ASP A 29 -6.14 -10.55 4.16
C ASP A 29 -6.55 -9.47 3.14
N LEU A 30 -6.23 -9.70 1.85
CA LEU A 30 -6.57 -8.76 0.78
C LEU A 30 -8.06 -8.42 0.70
N SER A 31 -8.96 -9.33 1.08
CA SER A 31 -10.39 -9.06 1.10
C SER A 31 -10.78 -7.97 2.11
N GLN A 32 -9.98 -7.80 3.16
CA GLN A 32 -10.14 -6.75 4.17
C GLN A 32 -9.72 -5.37 3.64
N CYS A 33 -8.96 -5.32 2.54
CA CYS A 33 -8.60 -4.06 1.88
C CYS A 33 -9.73 -3.45 1.06
N ARG A 34 -10.80 -4.20 0.78
CA ARG A 34 -11.99 -3.61 0.17
C ARG A 34 -12.59 -2.61 1.14
N ARG A 35 -12.47 -1.33 0.80
CA ARG A 35 -12.99 -0.22 1.62
C ARG A 35 -14.12 0.46 0.91
N ILE A 36 -15.20 0.68 1.64
CA ILE A 36 -16.24 1.62 1.26
C ILE A 36 -16.22 2.65 2.37
N THR A 37 -15.74 3.84 2.06
CA THR A 37 -15.69 4.91 3.05
C THR A 37 -17.12 5.43 3.15
N THR A 38 -17.91 5.11 4.18
CA THR A 38 -19.27 5.70 4.35
C THR A 38 -19.26 6.79 5.40
N PRO A 39 -20.02 7.90 5.23
CA PRO A 39 -20.97 8.20 4.16
C PRO A 39 -20.29 8.71 2.87
N SER A 40 -18.96 8.72 2.81
CA SER A 40 -18.23 9.15 1.63
C SER A 40 -18.60 8.30 0.41
N TYR A 41 -18.54 8.90 -0.76
CA TYR A 41 -19.10 8.28 -1.94
C TYR A 41 -18.01 7.54 -2.71
N GLY A 42 -17.06 6.93 -2.00
CA GLY A 42 -15.85 6.40 -2.58
C GLY A 42 -15.23 5.27 -1.78
N GLY A 43 -14.19 4.69 -2.34
CA GLY A 43 -13.48 3.60 -1.71
C GLY A 43 -12.50 2.88 -2.62
N GLU A 44 -12.06 1.72 -2.14
CA GLU A 44 -11.07 0.87 -2.79
C GLU A 44 -11.66 -0.52 -2.99
N ALA A 45 -11.38 -1.11 -4.15
CA ALA A 45 -11.87 -2.43 -4.51
C ALA A 45 -10.91 -3.12 -5.49
N ARG A 46 -11.17 -4.40 -5.74
CA ARG A 46 -10.40 -5.22 -6.70
C ARG A 46 -8.89 -5.22 -6.41
N HIS A 47 -8.54 -5.28 -5.14
CA HIS A 47 -7.15 -5.52 -4.76
C HIS A 47 -6.72 -6.89 -5.29
N GLN A 48 -5.56 -6.94 -5.91
CA GLN A 48 -4.96 -8.16 -6.43
C GLN A 48 -3.47 -8.16 -6.19
N ALA A 49 -2.94 -9.36 -5.94
CA ALA A 49 -1.52 -9.61 -6.01
C ALA A 49 -1.05 -9.56 -7.47
N MET A 50 0.12 -8.98 -7.69
CA MET A 50 0.87 -9.13 -8.92
C MET A 50 2.12 -9.98 -8.62
N ALA A 51 2.85 -10.39 -9.65
CA ALA A 51 4.07 -11.15 -9.44
C ALA A 51 5.17 -10.29 -8.77
N GLY A 52 5.98 -10.91 -7.90
CA GLY A 52 6.98 -10.19 -7.11
C GLY A 52 6.33 -9.44 -5.94
N ASP A 53 6.84 -8.25 -5.66
CA ASP A 53 6.44 -7.40 -4.53
C ASP A 53 5.34 -6.38 -4.90
N TRP A 54 4.54 -6.71 -5.90
CA TRP A 54 3.66 -5.75 -6.58
C TRP A 54 2.20 -6.02 -6.27
N ALA A 55 1.41 -4.95 -6.20
CA ALA A 55 -0.02 -5.03 -5.95
C ALA A 55 -0.78 -3.99 -6.79
N SER A 56 -2.04 -4.27 -7.11
CA SER A 56 -2.90 -3.28 -7.77
C SER A 56 -4.32 -3.28 -7.23
N TRP A 57 -5.01 -2.16 -7.38
CA TRP A 57 -6.41 -2.01 -7.00
C TRP A 57 -7.09 -0.86 -7.76
N ILE A 58 -8.40 -0.74 -7.56
CA ILE A 58 -9.20 0.36 -8.10
C ILE A 58 -9.66 1.26 -6.95
N GLU A 59 -9.37 2.55 -7.07
CA GLU A 59 -9.92 3.60 -6.22
C GLU A 59 -11.05 4.32 -6.96
N TRP A 60 -12.13 4.68 -6.28
CA TRP A 60 -13.27 5.34 -6.90
C TRP A 60 -13.95 6.36 -5.98
N TRP A 61 -14.69 7.28 -6.59
CA TRP A 61 -15.54 8.28 -5.95
C TRP A 61 -16.78 8.57 -6.81
N SER A 62 -17.90 8.95 -6.21
CA SER A 62 -19.19 9.20 -6.86
C SER A 62 -20.18 10.01 -6.02
N GLN A 63 -19.85 11.27 -5.65
CA GLN A 63 -20.79 12.17 -4.97
C GLN A 63 -21.42 13.18 -5.96
N GLU A 64 -20.70 14.27 -6.21
CA GLU A 64 -21.07 15.34 -7.14
C GLU A 64 -20.46 15.14 -8.53
N GLY A 65 -19.52 14.20 -8.62
CA GLY A 65 -18.87 13.73 -9.82
C GLY A 65 -18.29 12.36 -9.56
N VAL A 66 -17.91 11.67 -10.63
CA VAL A 66 -17.40 10.30 -10.58
C VAL A 66 -15.96 10.28 -11.03
N TYR A 67 -15.12 9.56 -10.29
CA TYR A 67 -13.85 9.11 -10.84
C TYR A 67 -13.55 7.66 -10.54
N THR A 68 -12.65 7.09 -11.34
CA THR A 68 -12.10 5.75 -11.13
C THR A 68 -10.62 5.77 -11.50
N ASP A 69 -9.78 5.39 -10.55
CA ASP A 69 -8.33 5.30 -10.70
C ASP A 69 -7.88 3.85 -10.65
N LEU A 70 -6.96 3.50 -11.55
CA LEU A 70 -6.11 2.33 -11.38
C LEU A 70 -4.92 2.73 -10.51
N LYS A 71 -4.64 1.90 -9.51
CA LYS A 71 -3.48 2.03 -8.63
C LYS A 71 -2.61 0.78 -8.78
N VAL A 72 -1.31 0.97 -8.97
CA VAL A 72 -0.33 -0.13 -9.00
C VAL A 72 0.87 0.27 -8.15
N ALA A 73 1.16 -0.53 -7.13
CA ALA A 73 2.26 -0.30 -6.20
C ALA A 73 3.40 -1.28 -6.47
N ASP A 74 4.62 -0.75 -6.38
CA ASP A 74 5.80 -1.51 -6.02
C ASP A 74 5.97 -1.39 -4.50
N CYS A 75 5.63 -2.46 -3.78
CA CYS A 75 5.68 -2.47 -2.33
C CYS A 75 7.11 -2.55 -1.78
N GLY A 76 8.08 -3.00 -2.58
CA GLY A 76 9.50 -3.04 -2.19
C GLY A 76 10.16 -1.67 -2.30
N ASP A 77 9.91 -0.96 -3.41
CA ASP A 77 10.51 0.36 -3.68
C ASP A 77 9.69 1.53 -3.13
N HIS A 78 8.55 1.25 -2.52
CA HIS A 78 7.62 2.24 -1.95
C HIS A 78 7.14 3.26 -2.99
N ARG A 79 6.78 2.79 -4.18
CA ARG A 79 6.29 3.63 -5.28
C ARG A 79 4.87 3.23 -5.68
N LEU A 80 4.11 4.21 -6.17
CA LEU A 80 2.72 4.04 -6.58
C LEU A 80 2.48 4.75 -7.91
N MET A 81 2.02 3.99 -8.91
CA MET A 81 1.43 4.54 -10.11
C MET A 81 -0.08 4.75 -9.89
N THR A 82 -0.56 5.92 -10.28
CA THR A 82 -2.01 6.23 -10.39
C THR A 82 -2.31 6.61 -11.82
N ALA A 83 -3.40 6.07 -12.39
CA ALA A 83 -3.94 6.49 -13.68
C ALA A 83 -5.45 6.66 -13.62
N ARG A 84 -5.96 7.83 -14.05
CA ARG A 84 -7.39 8.16 -14.08
C ARG A 84 -8.03 7.49 -15.28
N LEU A 85 -8.87 6.49 -15.01
CA LEU A 85 -9.57 5.71 -16.02
C LEU A 85 -10.93 6.30 -16.40
N ARG A 86 -11.56 7.03 -15.48
CA ARG A 86 -12.86 7.66 -15.72
C ARG A 86 -12.95 8.94 -14.90
N GLU A 87 -13.52 9.97 -15.50
CA GLU A 87 -13.92 11.18 -14.82
C GLU A 87 -15.20 11.72 -15.46
N GLU A 88 -16.20 12.03 -14.64
CA GLU A 88 -17.45 12.64 -15.08
C GLU A 88 -17.91 13.68 -14.05
N ASN A 89 -18.33 14.85 -14.52
CA ASN A 89 -18.82 15.96 -13.69
C ASN A 89 -17.81 16.44 -12.63
N ILE A 90 -16.50 16.33 -12.92
CA ILE A 90 -15.43 16.96 -12.14
C ILE A 90 -14.75 17.98 -13.06
N LYS A 91 -14.79 19.27 -12.68
CA LYS A 91 -14.13 20.36 -13.42
C LYS A 91 -14.38 20.33 -14.93
N ASP A 92 -15.61 20.02 -15.34
CA ASP A 92 -16.07 19.90 -16.73
C ASP A 92 -15.35 18.84 -17.59
N ARG A 93 -14.59 17.93 -16.99
CA ARG A 93 -14.00 16.78 -17.69
C ARG A 93 -15.01 15.64 -17.78
N ARG A 94 -15.05 15.00 -18.95
CA ARG A 94 -15.88 13.81 -19.19
C ARG A 94 -15.17 12.81 -20.09
N PHE A 95 -14.78 11.69 -19.52
CA PHE A 95 -14.27 10.54 -20.25
C PHE A 95 -14.48 9.24 -19.48
N ASP A 96 -14.57 8.15 -20.22
CA ASP A 96 -14.53 6.80 -19.67
C ASP A 96 -13.61 5.95 -20.53
N ARG A 97 -12.44 5.66 -19.99
CA ARG A 97 -11.38 4.85 -20.59
C ARG A 97 -11.18 3.52 -19.86
N ARG A 98 -12.06 3.16 -18.93
CA ARG A 98 -11.89 1.97 -18.07
C ARG A 98 -11.56 0.71 -18.86
N ARG A 99 -12.27 0.45 -19.96
CA ARG A 99 -12.01 -0.73 -20.80
C ARG A 99 -10.60 -0.72 -21.40
N ALA A 100 -10.22 0.39 -22.05
CA ALA A 100 -8.92 0.50 -22.71
C ALA A 100 -7.76 0.51 -21.70
N GLY A 101 -7.93 1.20 -20.57
CA GLY A 101 -6.92 1.23 -19.51
C GLY A 101 -6.74 -0.12 -18.83
N MET A 102 -7.82 -0.85 -18.55
CA MET A 102 -7.71 -2.20 -17.98
C MET A 102 -7.09 -3.20 -18.95
N GLU A 103 -7.42 -3.12 -20.24
CA GLU A 103 -6.79 -3.97 -21.27
C GLU A 103 -5.27 -3.72 -21.39
N ALA A 104 -4.85 -2.46 -21.34
CA ALA A 104 -3.43 -2.09 -21.33
C ALA A 104 -2.73 -2.57 -20.06
N PHE A 105 -3.36 -2.41 -18.89
CA PHE A 105 -2.85 -2.89 -17.62
C PHE A 105 -2.73 -4.42 -17.59
N GLU A 106 -3.75 -5.16 -18.03
CA GLU A 106 -3.71 -6.63 -18.08
C GLU A 106 -2.60 -7.14 -19.02
N THR A 107 -2.41 -6.48 -20.17
CA THR A 107 -1.31 -6.78 -21.08
C THR A 107 0.05 -6.56 -20.40
N TYR A 108 0.20 -5.49 -19.63
CA TYR A 108 1.41 -5.21 -18.88
C TYR A 108 1.62 -6.23 -17.74
N ALA A 109 0.57 -6.52 -16.97
CA ALA A 109 0.58 -7.47 -15.86
C ALA A 109 0.80 -8.94 -16.31
N GLY A 110 0.67 -9.23 -17.60
CA GLY A 110 1.05 -10.52 -18.18
C GLY A 110 2.56 -10.70 -18.39
N ARG A 111 3.38 -9.67 -18.17
CA ARG A 111 4.85 -9.75 -18.29
C ARG A 111 5.45 -10.49 -17.10
N ALA A 112 6.70 -10.96 -17.25
CA ALA A 112 7.46 -11.47 -16.11
C ALA A 112 7.83 -10.32 -15.17
N ALA A 113 7.76 -10.56 -13.85
CA ALA A 113 8.02 -9.55 -12.82
C ALA A 113 9.38 -8.84 -12.95
N ALA A 114 10.41 -9.52 -13.48
CA ALA A 114 11.72 -8.95 -13.74
C ALA A 114 11.72 -7.78 -14.75
N PHE A 115 10.61 -7.56 -15.46
CA PHE A 115 10.42 -6.45 -16.40
C PHE A 115 9.34 -5.47 -15.94
N TYR A 116 8.95 -5.51 -14.67
CA TYR A 116 8.07 -4.50 -14.11
C TYR A 116 8.86 -3.24 -13.76
N ASP A 117 8.36 -2.11 -14.24
CA ASP A 117 8.81 -0.76 -13.96
C ASP A 117 7.58 0.19 -14.00
N LEU A 118 7.36 0.97 -12.94
CA LEU A 118 6.15 1.80 -12.82
C LEU A 118 6.16 2.96 -13.82
N ASP A 119 7.34 3.44 -14.22
CA ASP A 119 7.48 4.52 -15.19
C ASP A 119 7.12 4.00 -16.60
N ASP A 120 7.54 2.78 -16.94
CA ASP A 120 7.10 2.09 -18.17
C ASP A 120 5.59 1.84 -18.19
N LEU A 121 5.02 1.41 -17.06
CA LEU A 121 3.57 1.24 -16.92
C LEU A 121 2.85 2.57 -17.08
N SER A 122 3.31 3.63 -16.42
CA SER A 122 2.72 4.97 -16.53
C SER A 122 2.75 5.47 -17.98
N ALA A 123 3.88 5.31 -18.67
CA ALA A 123 4.01 5.67 -20.09
C ALA A 123 3.07 4.85 -21.00
N ALA A 124 2.75 3.61 -20.62
CA ALA A 124 1.73 2.82 -21.31
C ALA A 124 0.32 3.34 -21.03
N MET A 125 0.04 3.72 -19.79
CA MET A 125 -1.24 4.27 -19.36
C MET A 125 -1.51 5.65 -19.95
N ASP A 126 -0.50 6.51 -20.13
CA ASP A 126 -0.63 7.85 -20.76
C ASP A 126 -1.26 7.82 -22.16
N ARG A 127 -1.20 6.68 -22.85
CA ARG A 127 -1.81 6.51 -24.18
C ARG A 127 -3.31 6.20 -24.14
N VAL A 128 -3.82 5.76 -22.99
CA VAL A 128 -5.17 5.19 -22.86
C VAL A 128 -5.94 5.73 -21.66
N ALA A 129 -5.30 6.42 -20.72
CA ALA A 129 -5.87 7.01 -19.52
C ALA A 129 -5.44 8.48 -19.41
N GLU A 130 -5.91 9.16 -18.36
CA GLU A 130 -5.56 10.54 -18.07
C GLU A 130 -4.81 10.61 -16.73
N ASP A 131 -4.10 11.70 -16.49
CA ASP A 131 -3.43 12.01 -15.22
C ASP A 131 -2.53 10.86 -14.68
N SER A 132 -1.89 10.09 -15.58
CA SER A 132 -0.99 9.02 -15.16
C SER A 132 0.25 9.61 -14.51
N ARG A 133 0.63 9.07 -13.35
CA ARG A 133 1.81 9.52 -12.61
C ARG A 133 2.33 8.44 -11.68
N VAL A 134 3.61 8.54 -11.38
CA VAL A 134 4.28 7.70 -10.38
C VAL A 134 4.80 8.60 -9.26
N GLU A 135 4.47 8.24 -8.03
CA GLU A 135 4.82 9.00 -6.83
C GLU A 135 5.36 8.06 -5.74
N PRO A 136 6.22 8.54 -4.82
CA PRO A 136 6.57 7.78 -3.64
C PRO A 136 5.35 7.60 -2.73
N MET A 137 5.22 6.42 -2.12
CA MET A 137 4.24 6.17 -1.09
C MET A 137 4.63 6.92 0.18
N LEU A 138 3.67 7.65 0.77
CA LEU A 138 3.86 8.33 2.05
C LEU A 138 3.38 7.48 3.23
N ARG A 139 2.50 6.51 2.96
CA ARG A 139 1.93 5.57 3.93
C ARG A 139 1.81 4.21 3.25
N GLU A 140 1.86 3.16 4.04
CA GLU A 140 1.68 1.81 3.53
C GLU A 140 0.27 1.64 2.95
N ALA A 141 0.18 1.19 1.70
CA ALA A 141 -1.08 0.81 1.08
C ALA A 141 -1.58 -0.52 1.67
N CYS A 142 -2.89 -0.66 1.86
CA CYS A 142 -3.49 -1.87 2.43
C CYS A 142 -3.04 -3.15 1.70
N ALA A 143 -3.02 -3.11 0.36
CA ALA A 143 -2.61 -4.26 -0.44
C ALA A 143 -1.16 -4.69 -0.16
N CYS A 144 -0.25 -3.72 0.04
CA CYS A 144 1.12 -3.99 0.44
C CYS A 144 1.19 -4.56 1.87
N ALA A 145 0.44 -4.00 2.82
CA ALA A 145 0.37 -4.51 4.19
C ALA A 145 -0.16 -5.97 4.25
N ALA A 146 -1.10 -6.33 3.37
CA ALA A 146 -1.67 -7.66 3.30
C ALA A 146 -0.75 -8.68 2.61
N LEU A 147 -0.09 -8.28 1.51
CA LEU A 147 0.70 -9.19 0.68
C LEU A 147 2.17 -9.28 1.08
N HIS A 148 2.74 -8.15 1.52
CA HIS A 148 4.17 -7.96 1.75
C HIS A 148 4.43 -7.19 3.07
N PRO A 149 3.93 -7.67 4.22
CA PRO A 149 3.99 -6.95 5.49
C PRO A 149 5.41 -6.65 5.99
N ASP A 150 6.40 -7.42 5.53
CA ASP A 150 7.82 -7.26 5.82
C ASP A 150 8.49 -6.17 4.97
N LEU A 151 7.87 -5.75 3.87
CA LEU A 151 8.41 -4.72 2.97
C LEU A 151 8.01 -3.30 3.34
N ARG A 152 7.18 -3.09 4.39
CA ARG A 152 6.77 -1.75 4.86
C ARG A 152 7.91 -0.75 5.02
N GLY A 153 9.07 -1.23 5.47
CA GLY A 153 10.23 -0.41 5.79
C GLY A 153 9.90 0.74 6.74
N GLY A 154 10.18 1.97 6.30
CA GLY A 154 9.97 3.20 7.09
C GLY A 154 8.58 3.84 6.94
N LEU A 155 7.67 3.27 6.13
CA LEU A 155 6.34 3.84 5.93
C LEU A 155 5.49 3.76 7.20
N ASP A 156 4.62 4.75 7.38
CA ASP A 156 3.53 4.68 8.35
C ASP A 156 2.72 3.40 8.10
N ALA A 157 2.54 2.58 9.14
CA ALA A 157 1.82 1.33 9.03
C ALA A 157 0.36 1.56 8.64
N PHE A 158 -0.14 0.68 7.77
CA PHE A 158 -1.56 0.66 7.46
C PHE A 158 -2.36 0.32 8.71
N ALA A 159 -3.45 1.05 8.93
CA ALA A 159 -4.42 0.76 9.98
C ALA A 159 -5.80 0.62 9.35
N LEU A 160 -6.50 -0.47 9.70
CA LEU A 160 -7.93 -0.59 9.45
C LEU A 160 -8.64 0.40 10.37
N GLU A 161 -9.06 1.53 9.80
CA GLU A 161 -10.00 2.47 10.44
C GLU A 161 -11.45 2.02 10.28
#